data_AF-A0A7J8GCR3-F1
#
_entry.id   AF-A0A7J8GCR3-F1
#
_cell.length_a   1.000
_cell.length_b   1.000
_cell.length_c   1.000
_cell.angle_alpha   90.00
_cell.angle_beta   90.00
_cell.angle_gamma   90.00
#
_symmetry.space_group_name_H-M   'P 1'
#
loop_
_entity.id
_entity.type
_entity.pdbx_description
1 polymer ?
#
loop_
_entity_poly.entity_id
_entity_poly.type
_entity_poly.pdbx_seq_one_letter_code
_entity_poly.pdbx_strand_id
1 'polypeptide(L)'
;MLTSACPGWVRYAERVSGQPLTPHLCTAKSPQQIMGSLVKDYFARRQNLPPDKIFHVIVAPCYDKKLEALREDFSPALHSYRGADCVLTSGEIVQMMEQSDLSVKDAAVDTLFGDLGEEEPRRHDGASSDGHLAHIFRHAAKELFNEDVAEVTYRTLRNKDFQEVTLERDGEVLLRFAAAYGFRNIQNVVLKLKRGKFPYHFVEVLACAGGCLNGRGQARAEDGRADRALLRQMEGIYTSIPVRAPEASASVQALYQEWLGGADSPRAQEALHTAYQGPGRPASSRDIKW
;
A
#
# COMPACT_ATOMS: atom_id res chain seq x y z
N MET A 1 -9.60 11.22 -7.26
CA MET A 1 -9.40 9.95 -6.55
C MET A 1 -8.44 10.14 -5.37
N LEU A 2 -8.64 9.42 -4.26
CA LEU A 2 -7.80 9.40 -3.06
C LEU A 2 -7.28 7.98 -2.86
N THR A 3 -5.99 7.77 -2.60
CA THR A 3 -5.46 6.40 -2.37
C THR A 3 -6.00 5.78 -1.08
N SER A 4 -5.86 4.46 -0.95
CA SER A 4 -6.43 3.69 0.16
C SER A 4 -5.47 2.64 0.76
N ALA A 5 -4.21 2.57 0.31
CA ALA A 5 -3.25 1.60 0.82
C ALA A 5 -2.85 1.82 2.30
N CYS A 6 -3.01 3.04 2.81
CA CYS A 6 -2.74 3.41 4.21
C CYS A 6 -3.97 3.18 5.10
N PRO A 7 -3.96 2.19 6.01
CA PRO A 7 -5.17 1.85 6.78
C PRO A 7 -5.55 2.93 7.80
N GLY A 8 -4.57 3.66 8.34
CA GLY A 8 -4.84 4.81 9.22
C GLY A 8 -5.64 5.92 8.52
N TRP A 9 -5.35 6.16 7.24
CA TRP A 9 -6.12 7.08 6.41
C TRP A 9 -7.53 6.54 6.11
N VAL A 10 -7.64 5.29 5.66
CA VAL A 10 -8.95 4.67 5.36
C VAL A 10 -9.86 4.70 6.58
N ARG A 11 -9.34 4.34 7.77
CA ARG A 11 -10.09 4.40 9.02
C ARG A 11 -10.56 5.81 9.38
N TYR A 12 -9.71 6.81 9.20
CA TYR A 12 -10.11 8.21 9.39
C TYR A 12 -11.21 8.62 8.40
N ALA A 13 -11.08 8.24 7.14
CA ALA A 13 -12.06 8.54 6.10
C ALA A 13 -13.42 7.90 6.42
N GLU A 14 -13.46 6.61 6.77
CA GLU A 14 -14.70 5.88 7.08
C GLU A 14 -15.36 6.38 8.37
N ARG A 15 -14.58 6.64 9.44
CA ARG A 15 -15.15 6.85 10.78
C ARG A 15 -15.28 8.29 11.23
N VAL A 16 -14.38 9.15 10.79
CA VAL A 16 -14.36 10.55 11.23
C VAL A 16 -15.02 11.44 10.19
N SER A 17 -14.76 11.19 8.91
CA SER A 17 -15.20 12.08 7.85
C SER A 17 -16.42 11.59 7.07
N GLY A 18 -16.60 10.29 6.90
CA GLY A 18 -17.78 9.64 6.32
C GLY A 18 -17.99 9.88 4.81
N GLN A 19 -19.26 9.93 4.41
CA GLN A 19 -19.74 10.01 3.01
C GLN A 19 -19.08 11.07 2.12
N PRO A 20 -18.66 12.26 2.61
CA PRO A 20 -17.94 13.21 1.75
C PRO A 20 -16.58 12.72 1.24
N LEU A 21 -16.01 11.65 1.82
CA LEU A 21 -14.70 11.11 1.42
C LEU A 21 -14.77 9.71 0.84
N THR A 22 -15.61 8.83 1.39
CA THR A 22 -15.61 7.40 1.03
C THR A 22 -15.85 7.12 -0.46
N PRO A 23 -16.69 7.87 -1.21
CA PRO A 23 -16.87 7.67 -2.65
C PRO A 23 -15.64 8.04 -3.48
N HIS A 24 -14.68 8.79 -2.92
CA HIS A 24 -13.47 9.20 -3.60
C HIS A 24 -12.27 8.28 -3.33
N LEU A 25 -12.40 7.33 -2.39
CA LEU A 25 -11.34 6.37 -2.07
C LEU A 25 -11.17 5.37 -3.22
N CYS A 26 -9.92 5.10 -3.57
CA CYS A 26 -9.53 4.09 -4.55
C CYS A 26 -9.99 2.72 -4.08
N THR A 27 -10.75 2.00 -4.89
CA THR A 27 -11.28 0.67 -4.54
C THR A 27 -10.22 -0.43 -4.56
N ALA A 28 -9.03 -0.18 -5.10
CA ALA A 28 -7.95 -1.16 -5.05
C ALA A 28 -7.62 -1.51 -3.58
N LYS A 29 -7.54 -2.81 -3.30
CA LYS A 29 -7.06 -3.36 -2.03
C LYS A 29 -5.61 -2.93 -1.79
N SER A 30 -5.20 -2.86 -0.53
CA SER A 30 -3.79 -2.60 -0.23
C SER A 30 -2.90 -3.78 -0.66
N PRO A 31 -1.57 -3.58 -0.83
CA PRO A 31 -0.65 -4.66 -1.13
C PRO A 31 -0.74 -5.87 -0.16
N GLN A 32 -1.00 -5.61 1.12
CA GLN A 32 -1.20 -6.66 2.13
C GLN A 32 -2.48 -7.47 1.86
N GLN A 33 -3.57 -6.81 1.50
CA GLN A 33 -4.83 -7.48 1.18
C GLN A 33 -4.73 -8.28 -0.12
N ILE A 34 -4.10 -7.72 -1.15
CA ILE A 34 -3.84 -8.41 -2.43
C ILE A 34 -2.96 -9.63 -2.20
N MET A 35 -1.87 -9.50 -1.43
CA MET A 35 -1.00 -10.63 -1.07
C MET A 35 -1.76 -11.70 -0.28
N GLY A 36 -2.64 -11.30 0.64
CA GLY A 36 -3.50 -12.24 1.35
C GLY A 36 -4.41 -13.05 0.40
N SER A 37 -5.03 -12.38 -0.57
CA SER A 37 -5.81 -13.07 -1.62
C SER A 37 -4.93 -13.99 -2.48
N LEU A 38 -3.74 -13.55 -2.87
CA LEU A 38 -2.80 -14.35 -3.66
C LEU A 38 -2.38 -15.63 -2.91
N VAL A 39 -1.94 -15.51 -1.65
CA VAL A 39 -1.43 -16.63 -0.86
C VAL A 39 -2.55 -17.62 -0.53
N LYS A 40 -3.69 -17.11 -0.06
CA LYS A 40 -4.77 -17.96 0.44
C LYS A 40 -5.70 -18.49 -0.65
N ASP A 41 -5.67 -17.91 -1.85
CA ASP A 41 -6.43 -18.41 -3.00
C ASP A 41 -5.51 -19.09 -4.04
N TYR A 42 -4.69 -18.33 -4.77
CA TYR A 42 -3.91 -18.87 -5.88
C TYR A 42 -2.85 -19.87 -5.42
N PHE A 43 -2.00 -19.48 -4.46
CA PHE A 43 -0.92 -20.33 -3.97
C PHE A 43 -1.48 -21.57 -3.26
N ALA A 44 -2.50 -21.41 -2.41
CA ALA A 44 -3.19 -22.53 -1.76
C ALA A 44 -3.69 -23.59 -2.75
N ARG A 45 -4.38 -23.15 -3.82
CA ARG A 45 -4.86 -24.05 -4.89
C ARG A 45 -3.70 -24.75 -5.61
N ARG A 46 -2.62 -24.02 -5.93
CA ARG A 46 -1.44 -24.59 -6.61
C ARG A 46 -0.72 -25.64 -5.77
N GLN A 47 -0.69 -25.46 -4.45
CA GLN A 47 -0.11 -26.42 -3.51
C GLN A 47 -1.07 -27.55 -3.12
N ASN A 48 -2.32 -27.54 -3.64
CA ASN A 48 -3.38 -28.45 -3.23
C ASN A 48 -3.58 -28.48 -1.69
N LEU A 49 -3.46 -27.31 -1.05
CA LEU A 49 -3.65 -27.12 0.39
C LEU A 49 -4.91 -26.31 0.66
N PRO A 50 -5.69 -26.65 1.69
CA PRO A 50 -6.77 -25.79 2.13
C PRO A 50 -6.18 -24.51 2.78
N PRO A 51 -6.82 -23.33 2.63
CA PRO A 51 -6.23 -22.05 3.06
C PRO A 51 -5.96 -21.92 4.56
N ASP A 52 -6.66 -22.68 5.40
CA ASP A 52 -6.50 -22.75 6.86
C ASP A 52 -5.23 -23.52 7.30
N LYS A 53 -4.61 -24.28 6.38
CA LYS A 53 -3.32 -24.95 6.61
C LYS A 53 -2.11 -24.08 6.29
N ILE A 54 -2.32 -22.90 5.71
CA ILE A 54 -1.26 -21.93 5.43
C ILE A 54 -1.29 -20.89 6.55
N PHE A 55 -0.18 -20.70 7.25
CA PHE A 55 -0.04 -19.59 8.20
C PHE A 55 0.72 -18.44 7.53
N HIS A 56 0.01 -17.36 7.21
CA HIS A 56 0.56 -16.22 6.47
C HIS A 56 0.91 -15.06 7.42
N VAL A 57 2.22 -14.77 7.50
CA VAL A 57 2.77 -13.68 8.31
C VAL A 57 3.19 -12.53 7.40
N ILE A 58 2.82 -11.30 7.77
CA ILE A 58 3.28 -10.08 7.10
C ILE A 58 4.16 -9.29 8.05
N VAL A 59 5.32 -8.85 7.56
CA VAL A 59 6.18 -7.88 8.24
C VAL A 59 5.89 -6.50 7.69
N ALA A 60 5.52 -5.55 8.55
CA ALA A 60 5.11 -4.21 8.13
C ALA A 60 5.63 -3.11 9.07
N PRO A 61 5.89 -1.88 8.57
CA PRO A 61 6.38 -0.79 9.41
C PRO A 61 5.31 -0.13 10.31
N CYS A 62 4.08 -0.67 10.35
CA CYS A 62 2.92 0.04 10.89
C CYS A 62 1.95 -0.87 11.66
N TYR A 63 1.56 -0.43 12.86
CA TYR A 63 0.53 -1.11 13.67
C TYR A 63 -0.86 -1.13 13.01
N ASP A 64 -1.19 -0.13 12.19
CA ASP A 64 -2.48 -0.08 11.50
C ASP A 64 -2.65 -1.23 10.50
N LYS A 65 -1.56 -1.86 10.04
CA LYS A 65 -1.61 -3.08 9.22
C LYS A 65 -2.13 -4.29 9.99
N LYS A 66 -1.94 -4.34 11.32
CA LYS A 66 -2.59 -5.35 12.16
C LYS A 66 -4.11 -5.18 12.14
N LEU A 67 -4.55 -3.93 12.23
CA LEU A 67 -5.97 -3.57 12.25
C LEU A 67 -6.63 -3.80 10.89
N GLU A 68 -5.89 -3.60 9.80
CA GLU A 68 -6.30 -4.00 8.46
C GLU A 68 -6.47 -5.53 8.34
N ALA A 69 -5.52 -6.33 8.85
CA ALA A 69 -5.61 -7.80 8.83
C ALA A 69 -6.81 -8.35 9.62
N LEU A 70 -7.31 -7.58 10.59
CA LEU A 70 -8.49 -7.92 11.37
C LEU A 70 -9.82 -7.51 10.71
N ARG A 71 -9.81 -6.80 9.57
CA ARG A 71 -11.05 -6.44 8.88
C ARG A 71 -11.75 -7.70 8.37
N GLU A 72 -13.03 -7.82 8.67
CA GLU A 72 -13.89 -8.95 8.29
C GLU A 72 -14.52 -8.76 6.89
N ASP A 73 -14.20 -7.67 6.18
CA ASP A 73 -14.82 -7.24 4.91
C ASP A 73 -14.36 -8.08 3.67
N PHE A 74 -14.06 -9.37 3.84
CA PHE A 74 -13.73 -10.25 2.71
C PHE A 74 -15.02 -10.76 2.04
N SER A 75 -14.97 -10.87 0.71
CA SER A 75 -16.11 -11.28 -0.13
C SER A 75 -16.77 -12.60 0.33
N PRO A 76 -18.12 -12.70 0.27
CA PRO A 76 -18.81 -13.72 -0.52
C PRO A 76 -18.23 -15.14 -0.61
N ALA A 77 -17.18 -15.26 -1.40
CA ALA A 77 -16.63 -16.54 -1.79
C ALA A 77 -15.39 -16.95 -0.99
N LEU A 78 -14.79 -16.04 -0.21
CA LEU A 78 -13.56 -16.26 0.60
C LEU A 78 -13.85 -16.58 2.08
N HIS A 79 -15.09 -16.99 2.37
CA HIS A 79 -15.81 -16.85 3.65
C HIS A 79 -15.32 -17.63 4.89
N SER A 80 -14.03 -17.93 5.07
CA SER A 80 -13.59 -18.53 6.33
C SER A 80 -12.19 -18.18 6.84
N TYR A 81 -11.36 -17.50 6.04
CA TYR A 81 -9.96 -17.29 6.41
C TYR A 81 -9.53 -15.83 6.28
N ARG A 82 -8.60 -15.44 7.14
CA ARG A 82 -7.98 -14.11 7.07
C ARG A 82 -6.93 -14.11 5.97
N GLY A 83 -6.83 -12.99 5.25
CA GLY A 83 -5.76 -12.80 4.28
C GLY A 83 -4.37 -12.88 4.91
N ALA A 84 -4.21 -12.36 6.13
CA ALA A 84 -3.01 -12.50 6.94
C ALA A 84 -3.39 -12.97 8.36
N ASP A 85 -2.69 -14.00 8.85
CA ASP A 85 -2.95 -14.59 10.16
C ASP A 85 -2.22 -13.81 11.26
N CYS A 86 -1.03 -13.28 10.94
CA CYS A 86 -0.24 -12.45 11.83
C CYS A 86 0.39 -11.29 11.06
N VAL A 87 0.45 -10.14 11.72
CA VAL A 87 1.22 -8.99 11.24
C VAL A 87 2.21 -8.62 12.34
N LEU A 88 3.50 -8.70 12.02
CA LEU A 88 4.60 -8.32 12.90
C LEU A 88 5.17 -6.99 12.42
N THR A 89 5.53 -6.12 13.35
CA THR A 89 6.21 -4.88 12.99
C THR A 89 7.72 -5.04 13.03
N SER A 90 8.46 -4.21 12.28
CA SER A 90 9.93 -4.26 12.28
C SER A 90 10.50 -4.18 13.70
N GLY A 91 9.93 -3.33 14.56
CA GLY A 91 10.33 -3.24 15.97
C GLY A 91 10.04 -4.50 16.79
N GLU A 92 8.94 -5.20 16.52
CA GLU A 92 8.63 -6.47 17.20
C GLU A 92 9.58 -7.58 16.77
N ILE A 93 9.95 -7.62 15.48
CA ILE A 93 10.98 -8.53 14.97
C ILE A 93 12.32 -8.30 15.67
N VAL A 94 12.75 -7.04 15.81
CA VAL A 94 13.98 -6.70 16.52
C VAL A 94 13.93 -7.18 17.98
N GLN A 95 12.82 -6.93 18.69
CA GLN A 95 12.66 -7.40 20.08
C GLN A 95 12.70 -8.93 20.19
N MET A 96 12.08 -9.64 19.24
CA MET A 96 12.14 -11.11 19.20
C MET A 96 13.57 -11.61 18.95
N MET A 97 14.32 -10.93 18.08
CA MET A 97 15.71 -11.26 17.80
C MET A 97 16.60 -11.03 19.02
N GLU A 98 16.48 -9.90 19.71
CA GLU A 98 17.23 -9.57 20.93
C GLU A 98 16.99 -10.55 22.08
N GLN A 99 15.79 -11.15 22.14
CA GLN A 99 15.41 -12.14 23.14
C GLN A 99 15.76 -13.58 22.75
N SER A 100 16.29 -13.78 21.54
CA SER A 100 16.63 -15.10 21.01
C SER A 100 18.12 -15.26 20.84
N ASP A 101 18.63 -16.47 21.04
CA ASP A 101 20.02 -16.81 20.68
C ASP A 101 20.22 -16.97 19.15
N LEU A 102 19.26 -16.48 18.34
CA LEU A 102 19.30 -16.60 16.89
C LEU A 102 20.18 -15.50 16.30
N SER A 103 21.40 -15.89 15.91
CA SER A 103 22.19 -15.10 14.97
C SER A 103 21.56 -15.21 13.58
N VAL A 104 21.20 -14.07 12.97
CA VAL A 104 20.76 -14.04 11.56
C VAL A 104 21.93 -14.46 10.69
N LYS A 105 21.84 -15.66 10.16
CA LYS A 105 22.66 -16.12 9.04
C LYS A 105 21.82 -16.04 7.77
N ASP A 106 22.46 -15.85 6.64
CA ASP A 106 21.78 -15.95 5.35
C ASP A 106 21.08 -17.31 5.26
N ALA A 107 19.75 -17.27 5.16
CA ALA A 107 18.91 -18.44 5.00
C ALA A 107 18.32 -18.44 3.59
N ALA A 108 18.29 -19.60 2.95
CA ALA A 108 17.55 -19.75 1.70
C ALA A 108 16.07 -19.45 1.97
N VAL A 109 15.47 -18.59 1.14
CA VAL A 109 14.06 -18.25 1.19
C VAL A 109 13.40 -18.80 -0.06
N ASP A 110 12.37 -19.60 0.10
CA ASP A 110 11.56 -20.07 -1.03
C ASP A 110 10.75 -18.91 -1.64
N THR A 111 10.63 -18.88 -2.95
CA THR A 111 9.79 -17.90 -3.64
C THR A 111 8.42 -18.51 -3.98
N LEU A 112 7.36 -17.69 -3.89
CA LEU A 112 6.00 -18.14 -4.22
C LEU A 112 5.87 -18.63 -5.68
N PHE A 113 6.78 -18.19 -6.55
CA PHE A 113 6.78 -18.43 -7.99
C PHE A 113 8.00 -19.20 -8.47
N GLY A 114 8.63 -20.04 -7.63
CA GLY A 114 9.93 -20.71 -7.87
C GLY A 114 10.25 -21.22 -9.28
N ASP A 115 9.26 -21.53 -10.11
CA ASP A 115 9.42 -21.98 -11.49
C ASP A 115 9.57 -20.84 -12.54
N LEU A 116 9.30 -19.58 -12.17
CA LEU A 116 9.27 -18.43 -13.10
C LEU A 116 10.58 -17.62 -13.15
N GLY A 117 11.67 -18.14 -12.57
CA GLY A 117 13.01 -17.55 -12.68
C GLY A 117 13.17 -16.19 -11.96
N GLU A 118 12.28 -15.88 -11.02
CA GLU A 118 12.43 -14.70 -10.14
C GLU A 118 13.29 -15.06 -8.93
N GLU A 119 14.58 -15.32 -9.18
CA GLU A 119 15.55 -15.63 -8.12
C GLU A 119 15.98 -14.38 -7.34
N GLU A 120 15.86 -13.20 -7.95
CA GLU A 120 16.26 -11.93 -7.34
C GLU A 120 15.07 -11.00 -7.07
N PRO A 121 15.10 -10.22 -5.97
CA PRO A 121 14.10 -9.22 -5.71
C PRO A 121 14.09 -8.14 -6.80
N ARG A 122 12.89 -7.68 -7.13
CA ARG A 122 12.64 -6.55 -8.02
C ARG A 122 11.71 -5.57 -7.32
N ARG A 123 11.86 -4.28 -7.62
CA ARG A 123 10.94 -3.24 -7.13
C ARG A 123 10.32 -2.48 -8.28
N HIS A 124 9.19 -1.82 -8.02
CA HIS A 124 8.68 -0.81 -8.93
C HIS A 124 9.51 0.48 -8.78
N ASP A 125 9.32 1.40 -9.72
CA ASP A 125 9.99 2.70 -9.67
C ASP A 125 9.50 3.55 -8.49
N GLY A 126 10.37 4.40 -7.95
CA GLY A 126 10.16 5.15 -6.70
C GLY A 126 11.28 4.91 -5.69
N ALA A 127 11.54 5.89 -4.83
CA ALA A 127 12.65 5.83 -3.88
C ALA A 127 12.19 5.53 -2.44
N SER A 128 10.90 5.70 -2.14
CA SER A 128 10.37 5.58 -0.79
C SER A 128 8.90 5.15 -0.78
N SER A 129 8.05 5.86 -0.03
CA SER A 129 6.60 5.63 0.02
C SER A 129 5.83 6.23 -1.17
N ASP A 130 6.52 6.82 -2.14
CA ASP A 130 6.00 7.61 -3.27
C ASP A 130 5.76 6.81 -4.57
N GLY A 131 6.02 5.51 -4.55
CA GLY A 131 6.01 4.67 -5.76
C GLY A 131 4.66 4.59 -6.48
N HIS A 132 3.52 4.71 -5.78
CA HIS A 132 2.21 4.65 -6.44
C HIS A 132 1.89 5.93 -7.20
N LEU A 133 2.16 7.11 -6.61
CA LEU A 133 1.85 8.38 -7.27
C LEU A 133 2.61 8.50 -8.59
N ALA A 134 3.93 8.26 -8.57
CA ALA A 134 4.75 8.38 -9.77
C ALA A 134 4.28 7.41 -10.87
N HIS A 135 4.04 6.15 -10.52
CA HIS A 135 3.59 5.13 -11.46
C HIS A 135 2.21 5.48 -12.07
N ILE A 136 1.23 5.82 -11.23
CA ILE A 136 -0.13 6.19 -11.70
C ILE A 136 -0.09 7.47 -12.52
N PHE A 137 0.77 8.44 -12.17
CA PHE A 137 0.91 9.68 -12.94
C PHE A 137 1.44 9.42 -14.34
N ARG A 138 2.50 8.61 -14.48
CA ARG A 138 3.04 8.22 -15.80
C ARG A 138 2.03 7.43 -16.61
N HIS A 139 1.37 6.46 -15.99
CA HIS A 139 0.34 5.67 -16.64
C HIS A 139 -0.82 6.56 -17.13
N ALA A 140 -1.33 7.47 -16.29
CA ALA A 140 -2.41 8.39 -16.68
C ALA A 140 -1.97 9.39 -17.76
N ALA A 141 -0.74 9.91 -17.71
CA ALA A 141 -0.20 10.79 -18.75
C ALA A 141 -0.15 10.09 -20.11
N LYS A 142 0.31 8.83 -20.12
CA LYS A 142 0.41 8.02 -21.33
C LYS A 142 -0.97 7.63 -21.86
N GLU A 143 -1.83 7.09 -21.01
CA GLU A 143 -3.14 6.56 -21.38
C GLU A 143 -4.09 7.67 -21.86
N LEU A 144 -4.14 8.79 -21.13
CA LEU A 144 -5.14 9.85 -21.38
C LEU A 144 -4.66 10.91 -22.38
N PHE A 145 -3.35 11.14 -22.46
CA PHE A 145 -2.80 12.25 -23.25
C PHE A 145 -1.71 11.81 -24.22
N ASN A 146 -1.34 10.53 -24.26
CA ASN A 146 -0.23 9.99 -25.05
C ASN A 146 1.12 10.69 -24.76
N GLU A 147 1.31 11.17 -23.53
CA GLU A 147 2.58 11.75 -23.07
C GLU A 147 3.45 10.70 -22.37
N ASP A 148 4.71 10.63 -22.76
CA ASP A 148 5.70 9.79 -22.09
C ASP A 148 6.49 10.62 -21.08
N VAL A 149 6.25 10.39 -19.79
CA VAL A 149 6.86 11.15 -18.70
C VAL A 149 8.05 10.35 -18.14
N ALA A 150 9.25 10.69 -18.61
CA ALA A 150 10.49 10.07 -18.13
C ALA A 150 10.73 10.37 -16.63
N GLU A 151 10.70 11.65 -16.26
CA GLU A 151 10.97 12.12 -14.90
C GLU A 151 9.77 12.84 -14.30
N VAL A 152 9.40 12.47 -13.08
CA VAL A 152 8.30 13.08 -12.34
C VAL A 152 8.87 14.16 -11.42
N THR A 153 8.57 15.43 -11.71
CA THR A 153 9.06 16.57 -10.90
C THR A 153 8.07 16.92 -9.79
N TYR A 154 8.52 16.83 -8.54
CA TYR A 154 7.71 17.15 -7.36
C TYR A 154 7.94 18.58 -6.90
N ARG A 155 6.88 19.40 -6.95
CA ARG A 155 6.87 20.73 -6.36
C ARG A 155 6.43 20.66 -4.91
N THR A 156 7.31 21.07 -4.00
CA THR A 156 6.95 21.21 -2.58
C THR A 156 5.98 22.36 -2.40
N LEU A 157 4.86 22.13 -1.71
CA LEU A 157 3.88 23.14 -1.39
C LEU A 157 4.19 23.74 0.00
N ARG A 158 3.41 23.36 1.01
CA ARG A 158 3.50 23.94 2.36
C ARG A 158 4.68 23.41 3.17
N ASN A 159 5.05 22.16 2.94
CA ASN A 159 6.11 21.44 3.63
C ASN A 159 6.50 20.21 2.80
N LYS A 160 7.61 19.55 3.14
CA LYS A 160 8.12 18.37 2.43
C LYS A 160 7.13 17.20 2.31
N ASP A 161 6.14 17.13 3.20
CA ASP A 161 5.10 16.09 3.24
C ASP A 161 3.83 16.50 2.46
N PHE A 162 3.88 17.63 1.76
CA PHE A 162 2.82 18.03 0.83
C PHE A 162 3.43 18.51 -0.48
N GLN A 163 3.44 17.64 -1.47
CA GLN A 163 4.04 17.86 -2.78
C GLN A 163 2.99 17.74 -3.88
N GLU A 164 3.23 18.42 -5.00
CA GLU A 164 2.37 18.44 -6.18
C GLU A 164 3.17 18.06 -7.42
N VAL A 165 2.51 17.35 -8.33
CA VAL A 165 3.03 17.02 -9.66
C VAL A 165 1.99 17.45 -10.69
N THR A 166 2.43 18.15 -11.74
CA THR A 166 1.56 18.59 -12.83
C THR A 166 2.06 18.08 -14.18
N LEU A 167 1.12 17.75 -15.06
CA LEU A 167 1.35 17.62 -16.49
C LEU A 167 0.75 18.85 -17.16
N GLU A 168 1.57 19.61 -17.88
CA GLU A 168 1.16 20.83 -18.56
C GLU A 168 1.44 20.72 -20.05
N ARG A 169 0.49 21.17 -20.88
CA ARG A 169 0.63 21.27 -22.34
C ARG A 169 -0.05 22.55 -22.80
N ASP A 170 0.62 23.34 -23.63
CA ASP A 170 0.10 24.59 -24.20
C ASP A 170 -0.43 25.60 -23.14
N GLY A 171 0.16 25.60 -21.94
CA GLY A 171 -0.26 26.47 -20.83
C GLY A 171 -1.48 25.95 -20.04
N GLU A 172 -2.03 24.80 -20.40
CA GLU A 172 -3.12 24.14 -19.68
C GLU A 172 -2.60 23.00 -18.80
N VAL A 173 -3.19 22.85 -17.61
CA VAL A 173 -2.86 21.77 -16.67
C VAL A 173 -3.76 20.58 -16.97
N LEU A 174 -3.19 19.56 -17.60
CA LEU A 174 -3.88 18.32 -17.98
C LEU A 174 -4.05 17.37 -16.79
N LEU A 175 -2.99 17.19 -16.00
CA LEU A 175 -3.03 16.40 -14.77
C LEU A 175 -2.49 17.21 -13.60
N ARG A 176 -3.18 17.13 -12.45
CA ARG A 176 -2.68 17.66 -11.19
C ARG A 176 -2.82 16.63 -10.07
N PHE A 177 -1.70 16.09 -9.64
CA PHE A 177 -1.61 15.07 -8.60
C PHE A 177 -0.97 15.66 -7.34
N ALA A 178 -1.23 15.09 -6.18
CA ALA A 178 -0.56 15.47 -4.94
C ALA A 178 -0.21 14.29 -4.04
N ALA A 179 0.92 14.39 -3.34
CA ALA A 179 1.24 13.57 -2.18
C ALA A 179 0.94 14.38 -0.91
N ALA A 180 0.12 13.84 -0.03
CA ALA A 180 -0.28 14.48 1.23
C ALA A 180 -0.08 13.53 2.41
N TYR A 181 1.07 13.68 3.07
CA TYR A 181 1.49 12.83 4.18
C TYR A 181 1.33 13.54 5.53
N GLY A 182 0.93 12.78 6.55
CA GLY A 182 0.68 13.30 7.89
C GLY A 182 -0.69 13.94 8.07
N PHE A 183 -1.32 13.70 9.23
CA PHE A 183 -2.69 14.15 9.52
C PHE A 183 -2.95 15.64 9.34
N ARG A 184 -1.96 16.50 9.57
CA ARG A 184 -2.10 17.94 9.33
C ARG A 184 -2.36 18.24 7.85
N ASN A 185 -1.66 17.57 6.93
CA ASN A 185 -1.86 17.75 5.49
C ASN A 185 -3.17 17.07 5.05
N ILE A 186 -3.49 15.90 5.60
CA ILE A 186 -4.76 15.21 5.36
C ILE A 186 -5.95 16.10 5.68
N GLN A 187 -5.97 16.74 6.86
CA GLN A 187 -7.05 17.66 7.25
C GLN A 187 -7.22 18.81 6.26
N ASN A 188 -6.13 19.33 5.69
CA ASN A 188 -6.20 20.38 4.66
C ASN A 188 -6.80 19.87 3.36
N VAL A 189 -6.43 18.67 2.90
CA VAL A 189 -6.98 18.02 1.70
C VAL A 189 -8.48 17.79 1.87
N VAL A 190 -8.89 17.26 3.02
CA VAL A 190 -10.30 17.01 3.36
C VAL A 190 -11.10 18.31 3.42
N LEU A 191 -10.54 19.37 4.02
CA LEU A 191 -11.20 20.68 4.07
C LEU A 191 -11.39 21.28 2.67
N LYS A 192 -10.39 21.17 1.79
CA LYS A 192 -10.48 21.60 0.38
C LYS A 192 -11.59 20.85 -0.36
N LEU A 193 -11.65 19.53 -0.18
CA LEU A 193 -12.67 18.69 -0.80
C LEU A 193 -14.08 19.06 -0.32
N LYS A 194 -14.29 19.16 0.99
CA LYS A 194 -15.58 19.53 1.60
C LYS A 194 -16.07 20.92 1.18
N ARG A 195 -15.16 21.83 0.83
CA ARG A 195 -15.48 23.18 0.35
C ARG A 195 -15.73 23.25 -1.17
N GLY A 196 -15.66 22.13 -1.88
CA GLY A 196 -15.75 22.10 -3.35
C GLY A 196 -14.58 22.77 -4.06
N LYS A 197 -13.46 23.05 -3.35
CA LYS A 197 -12.26 23.70 -3.87
C LYS A 197 -11.13 22.69 -3.99
N PHE A 198 -11.35 21.62 -4.75
CA PHE A 198 -10.44 20.49 -4.87
C PHE A 198 -9.71 20.51 -6.22
N PRO A 199 -8.45 20.97 -6.29
CA PRO A 199 -7.76 21.17 -7.56
C PRO A 199 -7.09 19.90 -8.11
N TYR A 200 -7.18 18.77 -7.41
CA TYR A 200 -6.40 17.56 -7.70
C TYR A 200 -7.25 16.48 -8.36
N HIS A 201 -6.72 15.84 -9.41
CA HIS A 201 -7.33 14.65 -10.01
C HIS A 201 -7.05 13.40 -9.17
N PHE A 202 -5.87 13.34 -8.56
CA PHE A 202 -5.42 12.23 -7.71
C PHE A 202 -4.64 12.75 -6.49
N VAL A 203 -4.85 12.13 -5.34
CA VAL A 203 -4.06 12.40 -4.13
C VAL A 203 -3.62 11.10 -3.48
N GLU A 204 -2.31 10.94 -3.31
CA GLU A 204 -1.73 9.91 -2.46
C GLU A 204 -1.76 10.38 -1.00
N VAL A 205 -2.38 9.59 -0.13
CA VAL A 205 -2.63 9.96 1.27
C VAL A 205 -2.00 8.93 2.21
N LEU A 206 -1.05 9.38 3.03
CA LEU A 206 -0.40 8.56 4.05
C LEU A 206 -0.53 9.21 5.43
N ALA A 207 -0.93 8.45 6.45
CA ALA A 207 -1.20 8.97 7.79
C ALA A 207 0.06 9.48 8.52
N CYS A 208 1.22 8.88 8.26
CA CYS A 208 2.50 9.23 8.85
C CYS A 208 3.21 10.31 8.01
N ALA A 209 3.78 11.32 8.66
CA ALA A 209 4.70 12.27 8.00
C ALA A 209 5.96 11.52 7.55
N GLY A 210 6.47 11.77 6.34
CA GLY A 210 7.53 11.00 5.70
C GLY A 210 7.12 9.57 5.29
N GLY A 211 5.82 9.28 5.22
CA GLY A 211 5.28 8.03 4.72
C GLY A 211 5.53 6.83 5.63
N CYS A 212 5.55 5.64 5.02
CA CYS A 212 5.65 4.35 5.71
C CYS A 212 6.98 4.15 6.44
N LEU A 213 8.05 4.81 6.00
CA LEU A 213 9.37 4.77 6.65
C LEU A 213 9.34 5.27 8.09
N ASN A 214 8.40 6.18 8.41
CA ASN A 214 8.18 6.72 9.75
C ASN A 214 6.95 6.08 10.44
N GLY A 215 6.56 4.89 9.99
CA GLY A 215 5.49 4.12 10.63
C GLY A 215 5.82 3.84 12.10
N ARG A 216 4.81 3.87 12.98
CA ARG A 216 5.03 3.76 14.43
C ARG A 216 5.57 2.39 14.88
N GLY A 217 5.45 1.37 14.02
CA GLY A 217 5.92 0.00 14.26
C GLY A 217 7.35 -0.26 13.78
N GLN A 218 8.04 0.75 13.23
CA GLN A 218 9.45 0.65 12.89
C GLN A 218 10.32 0.41 14.13
N ALA A 219 11.48 -0.19 13.92
CA ALA A 219 12.50 -0.31 14.94
C ALA A 219 12.92 1.08 15.45
N ARG A 220 13.22 1.16 16.75
CA ARG A 220 13.55 2.40 17.44
C ARG A 220 14.89 2.24 18.13
N ALA A 221 15.61 3.35 18.26
CA ALA A 221 16.77 3.43 19.12
C ALA A 221 16.34 3.37 20.60
N GLU A 222 17.31 3.23 21.51
CA GLU A 222 17.10 3.16 22.96
C GLU A 222 16.31 4.36 23.51
N ASP A 223 16.43 5.54 22.88
CA ASP A 223 15.70 6.75 23.24
C ASP A 223 14.23 6.77 22.76
N GLY A 224 13.76 5.66 22.16
CA GLY A 224 12.41 5.49 21.64
C GLY A 224 12.12 6.26 20.35
N ARG A 225 13.14 6.85 19.71
CA ARG A 225 13.01 7.54 18.43
C ARG A 225 13.38 6.62 17.27
N ALA A 226 12.99 7.03 16.07
CA ALA A 226 13.39 6.31 14.86
C ALA A 226 14.92 6.35 14.70
N ASP A 227 15.52 5.19 14.49
CA ASP A 227 16.95 5.09 14.22
C ASP A 227 17.24 5.58 12.80
N ARG A 228 17.81 6.79 12.68
CA ARG A 228 18.12 7.41 11.39
C ARG A 228 19.22 6.71 10.62
N ALA A 229 20.15 6.02 11.30
CA ALA A 229 21.22 5.30 10.63
C ALA A 229 20.65 4.04 9.97
N LEU A 230 19.85 3.26 10.71
CA LEU A 230 19.16 2.09 10.17
C LEU A 230 18.20 2.45 9.04
N LEU A 231 17.44 3.54 9.17
CA LEU A 231 16.55 3.99 8.09
C LEU A 231 17.32 4.32 6.81
N ARG A 232 18.44 5.04 6.90
CA ARG A 232 19.29 5.36 5.74
C ARG A 232 19.88 4.11 5.10
N GLN A 233 20.31 3.15 5.91
CA GLN A 233 20.81 1.87 5.41
C GLN A 233 19.71 1.12 4.65
N MET A 234 18.50 1.05 5.22
CA MET A 234 17.35 0.42 4.59
C MET A 234 16.96 1.12 3.27
N GLU A 235 16.97 2.45 3.22
CA GLU A 235 16.75 3.23 1.99
C GLU A 235 17.83 2.92 0.93
N GLY A 236 19.09 2.80 1.35
CA GLY A 236 20.20 2.42 0.46
C GLY A 236 20.04 1.01 -0.12
N ILE A 237 19.71 0.03 0.73
CA ILE A 237 19.42 -1.34 0.30
C ILE A 237 18.24 -1.34 -0.68
N TYR A 238 17.14 -0.69 -0.33
CA TYR A 238 15.95 -0.63 -1.20
C TYR A 238 16.27 0.00 -2.55
N THR A 239 17.02 1.11 -2.57
CA THR A 239 17.42 1.79 -3.82
C THR A 239 18.27 0.92 -4.72
N SER A 240 19.11 0.05 -4.14
CA SER A 240 19.97 -0.88 -4.87
C SER A 240 19.21 -2.03 -5.57
N ILE A 241 17.96 -2.31 -5.17
CA ILE A 241 17.14 -3.34 -5.81
C ILE A 241 16.79 -2.90 -7.23
N PRO A 242 16.98 -3.75 -8.27
CA PRO A 242 16.66 -3.39 -9.64
C PRO A 242 15.19 -3.05 -9.85
N VAL A 243 14.94 -1.98 -10.61
CA VAL A 243 13.60 -1.54 -10.97
C VAL A 243 13.07 -2.35 -12.14
N ARG A 244 11.81 -2.77 -12.05
CA ARG A 244 11.05 -3.37 -13.15
C ARG A 244 9.62 -2.84 -13.11
N ALA A 245 9.13 -2.40 -14.26
CA ALA A 245 7.72 -2.02 -14.40
C ALA A 245 6.81 -3.24 -14.14
N PRO A 246 5.71 -3.11 -13.38
CA PRO A 246 4.77 -4.21 -13.15
C PRO A 246 4.29 -4.88 -14.45
N GLU A 247 4.06 -4.08 -15.50
CA GLU A 247 3.59 -4.52 -16.82
C GLU A 247 4.62 -5.38 -17.55
N ALA A 248 5.91 -5.20 -17.25
CA ALA A 248 7.01 -5.99 -17.81
C ALA A 248 7.27 -7.30 -17.04
N SER A 249 6.55 -7.56 -15.95
CA SER A 249 6.71 -8.78 -15.17
C SER A 249 5.90 -9.94 -15.76
N ALA A 250 6.61 -10.95 -16.29
CA ALA A 250 5.99 -12.18 -16.78
C ALA A 250 5.16 -12.89 -15.69
N SER A 251 5.62 -12.87 -14.45
CA SER A 251 4.90 -13.45 -13.31
C SER A 251 3.59 -12.73 -13.03
N VAL A 252 3.58 -11.39 -13.11
CA VAL A 252 2.33 -10.62 -12.96
C VAL A 252 1.39 -10.91 -14.12
N GLN A 253 1.89 -10.96 -15.36
CA GLN A 253 1.07 -11.33 -16.51
C GLN A 253 0.46 -12.73 -16.37
N ALA A 254 1.24 -13.71 -15.92
CA ALA A 254 0.75 -15.07 -15.65
C ALA A 254 -0.34 -15.08 -14.57
N LEU A 255 -0.20 -14.30 -13.49
CA LEU A 255 -1.26 -14.15 -12.49
C LEU A 255 -2.54 -13.57 -13.10
N TYR A 256 -2.44 -12.54 -13.93
CA TYR A 256 -3.63 -11.99 -14.59
C TYR A 256 -4.32 -13.01 -15.49
N GLN A 257 -3.57 -13.83 -16.22
CA GLN A 257 -4.14 -14.84 -17.12
C GLN A 257 -4.68 -16.07 -16.37
N GLU A 258 -3.86 -16.71 -15.55
CA GLU A 258 -4.17 -17.98 -14.90
C GLU A 258 -5.05 -17.84 -13.65
N TRP A 259 -4.75 -16.84 -12.82
CA TRP A 259 -5.46 -16.64 -11.56
C TRP A 259 -6.70 -15.79 -11.77
N LEU A 260 -6.53 -14.61 -12.37
CA LEU A 260 -7.60 -13.61 -12.43
C LEU A 260 -8.49 -13.77 -13.66
N GLY A 261 -8.03 -14.40 -14.75
CA GLY A 261 -8.82 -14.53 -15.97
C GLY A 261 -8.96 -13.22 -16.75
N GLY A 262 -7.94 -12.35 -16.70
CA GLY A 262 -7.90 -11.04 -17.35
C GLY A 262 -8.01 -9.87 -16.37
N ALA A 263 -7.67 -8.66 -16.84
CA ALA A 263 -7.70 -7.44 -16.03
C ALA A 263 -9.12 -6.99 -15.66
N ASP A 264 -10.07 -7.14 -16.56
CA ASP A 264 -11.46 -6.67 -16.40
C ASP A 264 -12.41 -7.80 -15.96
N SER A 265 -11.88 -8.89 -15.41
CA SER A 265 -12.71 -10.04 -15.03
C SER A 265 -13.46 -9.79 -13.71
N PRO A 266 -14.61 -10.45 -13.48
CA PRO A 266 -15.26 -10.43 -12.16
C PRO A 266 -14.35 -10.89 -11.02
N ARG A 267 -13.41 -11.81 -11.32
CA ARG A 267 -12.45 -12.32 -10.35
C ARG A 267 -11.37 -11.31 -10.02
N ALA A 268 -10.90 -10.50 -10.98
CA ALA A 268 -10.01 -9.38 -10.72
C ALA A 268 -10.68 -8.37 -9.79
N GLN A 269 -11.96 -8.04 -10.04
CA GLN A 269 -12.74 -7.16 -9.16
C GLN A 269 -12.85 -7.73 -7.74
N GLU A 270 -13.19 -9.00 -7.58
CA GLU A 270 -13.32 -9.64 -6.26
C GLU A 270 -11.96 -9.77 -5.52
N ALA A 271 -10.91 -10.16 -6.24
CA ALA A 271 -9.59 -10.43 -5.66
C ALA A 271 -8.83 -9.14 -5.35
N LEU A 272 -8.93 -8.11 -6.19
CA LEU A 272 -8.09 -6.91 -6.12
C LEU A 272 -8.82 -5.66 -5.65
N HIS A 273 -10.15 -5.64 -5.59
CA HIS A 273 -10.91 -4.47 -5.15
C HIS A 273 -11.72 -4.71 -3.88
N THR A 274 -12.01 -3.63 -3.17
CA THR A 274 -12.83 -3.58 -1.96
C THR A 274 -13.78 -2.39 -2.04
N ALA A 275 -14.73 -2.35 -1.11
CA ALA A 275 -15.67 -1.24 -0.96
C ALA A 275 -15.52 -0.64 0.44
N TYR A 276 -15.69 0.66 0.53
CA TYR A 276 -15.63 1.39 1.80
C TYR A 276 -17.04 1.66 2.30
N GLN A 277 -17.25 1.47 3.59
CA GLN A 277 -18.57 1.69 4.18
C GLN A 277 -18.80 3.19 4.45
N GLY A 278 -20.04 3.64 4.24
CA GLY A 278 -20.53 4.90 4.79
C GLY A 278 -20.87 4.77 6.29
N PRO A 279 -21.05 5.89 7.03
CA PRO A 279 -21.42 5.84 8.44
C PRO A 279 -22.81 5.20 8.61
N GLY A 280 -22.91 4.14 9.41
CA GLY A 280 -24.17 3.44 9.69
C GLY A 280 -24.07 2.14 10.47
N ARG A 281 -22.89 1.48 10.51
CA ARG A 281 -22.68 0.30 11.38
C ARG A 281 -22.19 0.74 12.77
N PRO A 282 -22.73 0.19 13.87
CA PRO A 282 -22.27 0.49 15.21
C PRO A 282 -20.81 0.06 15.38
N ALA A 283 -20.05 0.86 16.14
CA ALA A 283 -18.70 0.57 16.56
C ALA A 283 -18.61 -0.86 17.13
N SER A 284 -17.68 -1.68 16.63
CA SER A 284 -17.42 -3.00 17.19
C SER A 284 -16.65 -2.87 18.51
N SER A 285 -16.72 -3.87 19.39
CA SER A 285 -16.01 -3.86 20.69
C SER A 285 -14.47 -3.80 20.59
N ARG A 286 -13.90 -3.86 19.38
CA ARG A 286 -12.45 -3.74 19.10
C ARG A 286 -12.02 -2.31 18.73
N ASP A 287 -12.90 -1.34 18.95
CA ASP A 287 -12.67 0.03 18.55
C ASP A 287 -11.90 0.80 19.63
N ILE A 288 -10.64 1.14 19.32
CA ILE A 288 -9.81 2.02 20.14
C ILE A 288 -10.41 3.44 20.06
N LYS A 289 -10.80 4.01 21.20
CA LYS A 289 -11.12 5.43 21.31
C LYS A 289 -9.81 6.23 21.20
N TRP A 290 -9.74 7.10 20.19
CA TRP A 290 -8.63 8.01 19.95
C TRP A 290 -8.81 9.30 20.73
#